data_AF-C1CZX3-F1
#
_entry.id   AF-C1CZX3-F1
#
_cell.length_a   1.000
_cell.length_b   1.000
_cell.length_c   1.000
_cell.angle_alpha   90.00
_cell.angle_beta   90.00
_cell.angle_gamma   90.00
#
_symmetry.space_group_name_H-M   'P 1'
#
loop_
_entity.id
_entity.type
_entity.pdbx_description
1 polymer ?
#
loop_
_entity_poly.entity_id
_entity_poly.type
_entity_poly.pdbx_seq_one_letter_code
_entity_poly.pdbx_strand_id
1 'polypeptide(L)'
;MFPRIFLALCASLLFLALPVAAGHAAHGSARTLATVPAEIKVVSTRVLAVPPGIRDTSAFISLRNPGARPLVLKAAHTPLAAHSMLMVTHKDAAGRTGMKEVKRLNIPARGTLLMGPSGTHLMVMGLKRAVKVGEKLPFTLSFSDGRTLKVSATVYKP
;
A
#
# COMPACT_ATOMS: atom_id res chain seq x y z
N MET A 1 -4.80 -40.87 -77.93
CA MET A 1 -5.18 -39.49 -78.32
C MET A 1 -6.67 -39.34 -78.08
N PHE A 2 -7.04 -38.75 -76.93
CA PHE A 2 -8.33 -38.16 -76.48
C PHE A 2 -9.69 -38.89 -76.80
N PRO A 3 -10.75 -38.72 -75.97
CA PRO A 3 -10.85 -38.71 -74.49
C PRO A 3 -12.21 -39.26 -73.95
N ARG A 4 -12.45 -39.06 -72.63
CA ARG A 4 -13.75 -38.97 -71.88
C ARG A 4 -14.23 -40.28 -71.24
N ILE A 5 -13.80 -40.63 -70.02
CA ILE A 5 -14.21 -40.12 -68.67
C ILE A 5 -15.73 -40.30 -68.46
N PHE A 6 -16.13 -41.49 -67.96
CA PHE A 6 -16.62 -41.79 -66.60
C PHE A 6 -17.87 -40.97 -66.21
N LEU A 7 -19.10 -41.46 -66.38
CA LEU A 7 -19.81 -42.63 -65.81
C LEU A 7 -20.31 -42.39 -64.37
N ALA A 8 -21.65 -42.35 -64.27
CA ALA A 8 -22.49 -42.88 -63.19
C ALA A 8 -22.42 -42.22 -61.81
N LEU A 9 -23.41 -42.32 -60.93
CA LEU A 9 -24.85 -42.66 -60.89
C LEU A 9 -25.14 -42.65 -59.37
N CYS A 10 -26.41 -42.75 -58.99
CA CYS A 10 -26.90 -43.05 -57.64
C CYS A 10 -26.85 -41.92 -56.61
N ALA A 11 -27.77 -41.84 -55.65
CA ALA A 11 -29.11 -42.38 -55.49
C ALA A 11 -29.63 -41.77 -54.18
N SER A 12 -30.88 -41.34 -54.21
CA SER A 12 -31.92 -41.62 -53.22
C SER A 12 -31.61 -41.51 -51.71
N LEU A 13 -32.25 -40.49 -51.11
CA LEU A 13 -33.24 -40.55 -50.02
C LEU A 13 -32.86 -41.02 -48.59
N LEU A 14 -33.56 -40.35 -47.65
CA LEU A 14 -33.89 -40.70 -46.26
C LEU A 14 -32.83 -40.45 -45.17
N PHE A 15 -33.11 -39.54 -44.23
CA PHE A 15 -33.64 -39.91 -42.89
C PHE A 15 -33.83 -38.66 -42.02
N LEU A 16 -35.01 -38.59 -41.38
CA LEU A 16 -35.40 -37.62 -40.36
C LEU A 16 -34.80 -38.05 -39.01
N ALA A 17 -34.04 -37.19 -38.31
CA ALA A 17 -33.82 -37.30 -36.85
C ALA A 17 -33.15 -36.03 -36.27
N LEU A 18 -33.84 -35.36 -35.35
CA LEU A 18 -33.28 -34.37 -34.42
C LEU A 18 -32.40 -35.06 -33.36
N PRO A 19 -31.36 -34.36 -32.86
CA PRO A 19 -31.21 -34.28 -31.42
C PRO A 19 -30.85 -32.88 -30.88
N VAL A 20 -31.39 -32.64 -29.68
CA VAL A 20 -31.17 -31.53 -28.76
C VAL A 20 -29.69 -31.30 -28.46
N ALA A 21 -29.23 -30.05 -28.57
CA ALA A 21 -28.00 -29.58 -27.94
C ALA A 21 -28.26 -28.25 -27.20
N ALA A 22 -28.20 -28.32 -25.87
CA ALA A 22 -28.37 -27.22 -24.94
C ALA A 22 -27.22 -26.20 -25.09
N GLY A 23 -27.53 -25.03 -25.66
CA GLY A 23 -26.62 -23.88 -25.65
C GLY A 23 -26.77 -23.08 -24.35
N HIS A 24 -26.00 -23.44 -23.33
CA HIS A 24 -25.78 -22.59 -22.15
C HIS A 24 -25.00 -21.33 -22.58
N ALA A 25 -25.71 -20.28 -22.96
CA ALA A 25 -25.11 -18.94 -23.05
C ALA A 25 -24.95 -18.39 -21.63
N ALA A 26 -23.96 -18.90 -20.90
CA ALA A 26 -23.48 -18.28 -19.68
C ALA A 26 -22.82 -16.95 -20.05
N HIS A 27 -23.59 -15.87 -20.05
CA HIS A 27 -23.05 -14.53 -19.92
C HIS A 27 -22.34 -14.46 -18.56
N GLY A 28 -21.06 -14.80 -18.55
CA GLY A 28 -20.15 -14.48 -17.47
C GLY A 28 -20.10 -12.96 -17.34
N SER A 29 -21.01 -12.40 -16.54
CA SER A 29 -20.86 -11.06 -15.99
C SER A 29 -19.56 -11.08 -15.21
N ALA A 30 -18.48 -10.63 -15.85
CA ALA A 30 -17.27 -10.23 -15.17
C ALA A 30 -17.69 -9.11 -14.21
N ARG A 31 -18.01 -9.49 -12.97
CA ARG A 31 -18.16 -8.55 -11.87
C ARG A 31 -16.80 -7.87 -11.71
N THR A 32 -16.62 -6.75 -12.37
CA THR A 32 -15.57 -5.80 -12.01
C THR A 32 -15.88 -5.38 -10.58
N LEU A 33 -15.27 -6.08 -9.62
CA LEU A 33 -15.25 -5.65 -8.24
C LEU A 33 -14.52 -4.31 -8.25
N ALA A 34 -15.29 -3.22 -8.26
CA ALA A 34 -14.78 -1.91 -7.94
C ALA A 34 -14.16 -2.03 -6.55
N THR A 35 -12.85 -2.26 -6.51
CA THR A 35 -12.08 -2.20 -5.27
C THR A 35 -12.18 -0.77 -4.82
N VAL A 36 -13.13 -0.50 -3.92
CA VAL A 36 -13.13 0.72 -3.12
C VAL A 36 -11.72 0.84 -2.55
N PRO A 37 -11.03 1.98 -2.74
CA PRO A 37 -9.74 2.23 -2.12
C PRO A 37 -9.80 1.82 -0.66
N ALA A 38 -9.14 0.71 -0.32
CA ALA A 38 -9.17 0.22 1.04
C ALA A 38 -8.55 1.31 1.93
N GLU A 39 -9.36 1.86 2.83
CA GLU A 39 -8.94 2.97 3.68
C GLU A 39 -7.79 2.51 4.59
N ILE A 40 -6.70 3.28 4.59
CA ILE A 40 -5.52 2.98 5.39
C ILE A 40 -5.89 3.17 6.86
N LYS A 41 -5.72 2.13 7.67
CA LYS A 41 -6.04 2.18 9.09
C LYS A 41 -4.83 2.65 9.89
N VAL A 42 -5.03 3.66 10.74
CA VAL A 42 -4.02 4.10 11.69
C VAL A 42 -4.07 3.18 12.91
N VAL A 43 -2.95 2.55 13.23
CA VAL A 43 -2.83 1.60 14.36
C VAL A 43 -2.36 2.32 15.61
N SER A 44 -1.34 3.15 15.49
CA SER A 44 -0.80 3.92 16.60
C SER A 44 -0.11 5.19 16.10
N THR A 45 -0.15 6.25 16.90
CA THR A 45 0.49 7.52 16.59
C THR A 45 1.12 8.09 17.86
N ARG A 46 2.44 8.29 17.82
CA ARG A 46 3.20 8.77 18.97
C ARG A 46 4.35 9.67 18.52
N VAL A 47 4.70 10.67 19.31
CA VAL A 47 5.89 11.52 19.11
C VAL A 47 6.70 11.54 20.38
N LEU A 48 8.02 11.43 20.28
CA LEU A 48 8.91 11.51 21.43
C LEU A 48 8.92 12.93 21.99
N ALA A 49 8.69 13.08 23.29
CA ALA A 49 8.95 14.34 23.98
C ALA A 49 10.47 14.59 23.99
N VAL A 50 10.87 15.83 23.70
CA VAL A 50 12.26 16.25 23.72
C VAL A 50 12.47 17.36 24.73
N PRO A 51 13.65 17.44 25.39
CA PRO A 51 13.94 18.51 26.33
C PRO A 51 13.84 19.90 25.67
N PRO A 52 13.57 20.96 26.45
CA PRO A 52 13.64 22.33 25.95
C PRO A 52 15.01 22.61 25.32
N GLY A 53 15.02 23.22 24.14
CA GLY A 53 16.23 23.53 23.37
C GLY A 53 16.60 22.50 22.31
N ILE A 54 16.08 21.27 22.40
CA ILE A 54 16.24 20.27 21.34
C ILE A 54 15.16 20.48 20.28
N ARG A 55 15.58 20.58 19.01
CA ARG A 55 14.68 20.84 17.88
C ARG A 55 14.40 19.62 17.02
N ASP A 56 14.98 18.48 17.35
CA ASP A 56 14.84 17.25 16.60
C ASP A 56 14.15 16.18 17.45
N THR A 57 13.14 15.51 16.92
CA THR A 57 12.37 14.46 17.61
C THR A 57 12.06 13.28 16.69
N SER A 58 11.69 12.15 17.27
CA SER A 58 11.22 10.97 16.53
C SER A 58 9.71 10.82 16.65
N ALA A 59 9.03 10.62 15.52
CA ALA A 59 7.62 10.25 15.46
C ALA A 59 7.45 8.80 15.00
N PHE A 60 6.49 8.11 15.61
CA PHE A 60 6.16 6.71 15.33
C PHE A 60 4.69 6.65 14.92
N ILE A 61 4.44 6.32 13.65
CA ILE A 61 3.10 6.21 13.10
C ILE A 61 2.96 4.83 12.46
N SER A 62 2.23 3.94 13.13
CA SER A 62 1.98 2.60 12.59
C SER A 62 0.70 2.58 11.75
N LEU A 63 0.78 1.98 10.58
CA LEU A 63 -0.28 1.97 9.57
C LEU A 63 -0.58 0.55 9.14
N ARG A 64 -1.86 0.20 9.01
CA ARG A 64 -2.34 -1.06 8.45
C ARG A 64 -2.98 -0.80 7.11
N ASN A 65 -2.56 -1.57 6.11
CA ASN A 65 -3.12 -1.57 4.77
C ASN A 65 -4.09 -2.76 4.63
N PRO A 66 -5.40 -2.58 4.70
CA PRO A 66 -6.36 -3.66 4.47
C PRO A 66 -6.50 -4.04 2.99
N GLY A 67 -5.95 -3.25 2.08
CA GLY A 67 -6.07 -3.43 0.64
C GLY A 67 -5.30 -4.65 0.11
N ALA A 68 -5.70 -5.10 -1.08
CA ALA A 68 -5.07 -6.22 -1.79
C ALA A 68 -3.76 -5.86 -2.51
N ARG A 69 -3.41 -4.57 -2.58
CA ARG A 69 -2.17 -4.07 -3.21
C ARG A 69 -1.25 -3.46 -2.16
N PRO A 70 0.08 -3.61 -2.29
CA PRO A 70 1.02 -2.93 -1.41
C PRO A 70 0.93 -1.41 -1.60
N LEU A 71 1.21 -0.67 -0.53
CA LEU A 71 1.28 0.79 -0.53
C LEU A 71 2.71 1.21 -0.17
N VAL A 72 3.15 2.36 -0.67
CA VAL A 72 4.48 2.88 -0.36
C VAL A 72 4.36 4.27 0.20
N LEU A 73 4.79 4.45 1.44
CA LEU A 73 4.92 5.76 2.08
C LEU A 73 6.18 6.43 1.53
N LYS A 74 6.03 7.59 0.88
CA LYS A 74 7.15 8.36 0.30
C LYS A 74 7.63 9.47 1.22
N ALA A 75 6.71 10.09 1.96
CA ALA A 75 7.04 11.22 2.82
C ALA A 75 6.04 11.33 3.97
N ALA A 76 6.50 11.92 5.06
CA ALA A 76 5.66 12.50 6.08
C ALA A 76 6.01 14.00 6.15
N HIS A 77 5.04 14.84 6.50
CA HIS A 77 5.23 16.27 6.71
C HIS A 77 4.46 16.73 7.94
N THR A 78 5.01 17.66 8.72
CA THR A 78 4.31 18.35 9.79
C THR A 78 4.56 19.85 9.72
N PRO A 79 3.53 20.70 9.90
CA PRO A 79 3.70 22.15 9.88
C PRO A 79 4.55 22.69 11.04
N LEU A 80 4.76 21.89 12.10
CA LEU A 80 5.54 22.29 13.28
C LEU A 80 7.06 22.12 13.11
N ALA A 81 7.53 21.52 12.02
CA ALA A 81 8.94 21.26 11.77
C ALA A 81 9.38 21.79 10.40
N ALA A 82 10.69 21.92 10.20
CA ALA A 82 11.25 22.30 8.91
C ALA A 82 11.32 21.09 7.96
N HIS A 83 11.72 19.94 8.49
CA HIS A 83 11.93 18.72 7.70
C HIS A 83 11.45 17.48 8.45
N SER A 84 11.06 16.47 7.68
CA SER A 84 10.83 15.13 8.20
C SER A 84 11.33 14.07 7.24
N MET A 85 12.06 13.11 7.79
CA MET A 85 12.79 12.08 7.05
C MET A 85 12.34 10.69 7.51
N LEU A 86 12.20 9.75 6.58
CA LEU A 86 11.91 8.36 6.92
C LEU A 86 13.23 7.70 7.32
N MET A 87 13.32 7.16 8.53
CA MET A 87 14.52 6.52 9.05
C MET A 87 14.24 5.06 9.39
N VAL A 88 15.21 4.19 9.13
CA VAL A 88 15.20 2.79 9.55
C VAL A 88 16.39 2.55 10.47
N THR A 89 16.11 2.09 11.68
CA THR A 89 17.13 1.59 12.59
C THR A 89 17.59 0.21 12.11
N HIS A 90 18.90 0.03 11.96
CA HIS A 90 19.54 -1.22 11.60
C HIS A 90 20.64 -1.55 12.62
N LYS A 91 20.99 -2.84 12.72
CA LYS A 91 22.18 -3.27 13.46
C LYS A 91 23.24 -3.71 12.47
N ASP A 92 24.49 -3.30 12.69
CA ASP A 92 25.62 -3.80 11.93
C ASP A 92 26.06 -5.19 12.42
N ALA A 93 27.02 -5.80 11.71
CA ALA A 93 27.58 -7.11 12.08
C ALA A 93 28.28 -7.12 13.44
N ALA A 94 28.66 -5.95 13.97
CA ALA A 94 29.27 -5.78 15.29
C ALA A 94 28.22 -5.50 16.38
N GLY A 95 26.93 -5.56 16.06
CA GLY A 95 25.82 -5.33 16.99
C GLY A 95 25.55 -3.85 17.31
N ARG A 96 26.22 -2.91 16.65
CA ARG A 96 26.00 -1.48 16.84
C ARG A 96 24.73 -1.05 16.13
N THR A 97 23.96 -0.18 16.78
CA THR A 97 22.72 0.34 16.23
C THR A 97 23.01 1.58 15.38
N GLY A 98 22.69 1.52 14.09
CA GLY A 98 22.78 2.62 13.15
C GLY A 98 21.39 3.09 12.71
N MET A 99 21.29 4.34 12.27
CA MET A 99 20.09 4.88 11.62
C MET A 99 20.40 5.17 10.16
N LYS A 100 19.51 4.74 9.26
CA LYS A 100 19.65 4.99 7.83
C LYS A 100 18.41 5.68 7.30
N GLU A 101 18.62 6.80 6.60
CA GLU A 101 17.55 7.43 5.84
C GLU A 101 17.10 6.52 4.70
N VAL A 102 15.79 6.40 4.54
CA VAL A 102 15.18 5.70 3.41
C VAL A 102 14.26 6.67 2.66
N LYS A 103 14.26 6.58 1.32
CA LYS A 103 13.38 7.42 0.51
C LYS A 103 11.92 6.98 0.55
N ARG A 104 11.67 5.72 0.95
CA ARG A 104 10.37 5.06 0.86
C ARG A 104 10.24 3.95 1.91
N LEU A 105 9.05 3.75 2.45
CA LEU A 105 8.69 2.63 3.31
C LEU A 105 7.55 1.83 2.70
N ASN A 106 7.75 0.52 2.56
CA ASN A 106 6.76 -0.37 1.98
C ASN A 106 5.76 -0.85 3.04
N ILE A 107 4.48 -0.84 2.70
CA ILE A 107 3.38 -1.37 3.50
C ILE A 107 2.77 -2.53 2.70
N PRO A 108 3.01 -3.79 3.11
CA PRO A 108 2.52 -4.94 2.38
C PRO A 108 0.99 -4.94 2.21
N ALA A 109 0.49 -5.60 1.17
CA ALA A 109 -0.94 -5.86 1.02
C ALA A 109 -1.45 -6.65 2.22
N ARG A 110 -2.60 -6.28 2.76
CA ARG A 110 -3.17 -6.84 4.01
C ARG A 110 -2.22 -6.79 5.22
N GLY A 111 -1.14 -6.03 5.13
CA GLY A 111 -0.06 -5.97 6.12
C GLY A 111 -0.06 -4.69 6.94
N THR A 112 0.92 -4.59 7.83
CA THR A 112 1.09 -3.45 8.74
C THR A 112 2.54 -2.97 8.69
N LEU A 113 2.71 -1.65 8.56
CA LEU A 113 3.96 -0.96 8.81
C LEU A 113 3.98 -0.55 10.28
N LEU A 114 4.85 -1.19 11.06
CA LEU A 114 5.08 -0.85 12.46
C LEU A 114 6.24 0.13 12.55
N MET A 115 6.00 1.27 13.18
CA MET A 115 7.03 2.22 13.54
C MET A 115 7.25 2.21 15.04
N GLY A 116 8.51 2.25 15.47
CA GLY A 116 8.88 2.20 16.87
C GLY A 116 10.34 2.52 17.14
N PRO A 117 10.73 2.65 18.42
CA PRO A 117 12.05 3.13 18.83
C PRO A 117 13.21 2.27 18.33
N SER A 118 13.00 0.95 18.25
CA SER A 118 14.01 -0.03 17.86
C SER A 118 14.02 -0.35 16.36
N GLY A 119 13.23 0.36 15.54
CA GLY A 119 13.06 0.04 14.13
C GLY A 119 12.81 1.27 13.27
N THR A 120 11.77 1.22 12.45
CA THR A 120 11.42 2.31 11.55
C THR A 120 10.80 3.47 12.31
N HIS A 121 11.22 4.70 12.02
CA HIS A 121 10.66 5.91 12.63
C HIS A 121 10.77 7.10 11.68
N LEU A 122 10.03 8.17 12.00
CA LEU A 122 10.11 9.44 11.31
C LEU A 122 11.00 10.37 12.13
N MET A 123 12.13 10.79 11.57
CA MET A 123 12.93 11.84 12.18
C MET A 123 12.33 13.18 11.78
N VAL A 124 11.98 14.01 12.75
CA VAL A 124 11.35 15.32 12.58
C VAL A 124 12.36 16.36 13.06
N MET A 125 12.86 17.18 12.15
CA MET A 125 13.96 18.11 12.42
C MET A 125 13.53 19.56 12.30
N GLY A 126 14.14 20.40 13.11
CA GLY A 126 13.89 21.84 13.10
C GLY A 126 12.49 22.20 13.58
N LEU A 127 12.09 21.67 14.75
CA LEU A 127 10.88 22.09 15.44
C LEU A 127 10.86 23.61 15.64
N LYS A 128 9.79 24.24 15.16
CA LYS A 128 9.58 25.69 15.22
C LYS A 128 9.34 26.18 16.65
N ARG A 129 8.78 25.29 17.50
CA ARG A 129 8.53 25.52 18.93
C ARG A 129 8.74 24.22 19.71
N ALA A 130 8.95 24.34 21.02
CA ALA A 130 8.95 23.19 21.92
C ALA A 130 7.57 22.50 21.92
N VAL A 131 7.59 21.17 21.88
CA VAL A 131 6.38 20.32 21.96
C VAL A 131 6.17 19.86 23.40
N LYS A 132 4.93 19.90 23.88
CA LYS A 132 4.60 19.49 25.25
C LYS A 132 4.08 18.06 25.28
N VAL A 133 4.35 17.33 26.36
CA VAL A 133 3.75 16.00 26.58
C VAL A 133 2.22 16.13 26.57
N GLY A 134 1.54 15.21 25.88
CA GLY A 134 0.09 15.24 25.66
C GLY A 134 -0.36 16.11 24.48
N GLU A 135 0.51 16.95 23.91
CA GLU A 135 0.20 17.73 22.71
C GLU A 135 -0.01 16.80 21.50
N LYS A 136 -0.93 17.17 20.60
CA LYS A 136 -1.17 16.43 19.36
C LYS A 136 -0.54 17.16 18.20
N LEU A 137 0.39 16.51 17.52
CA LEU A 137 1.03 17.04 16.32
C LEU A 137 0.33 16.52 15.06
N PRO A 138 -0.12 17.38 14.15
CA PRO A 138 -0.65 16.96 12.87
C PRO A 138 0.50 16.51 11.96
N PHE A 139 0.30 15.38 11.30
CA PHE A 139 1.15 14.84 10.25
C PHE A 139 0.33 14.60 8.98
N THR A 140 0.93 14.88 7.84
CA THR A 140 0.41 14.50 6.52
C THR A 140 1.35 13.48 5.91
N LEU A 141 0.83 12.28 5.66
CA LEU A 141 1.55 11.15 5.09
C LEU A 141 1.25 11.08 3.60
N SER A 142 2.27 11.05 2.76
CA SER A 142 2.14 11.03 1.30
C SER A 142 2.56 9.67 0.74
N PHE A 143 1.68 9.04 -0.02
CA PHE A 143 1.88 7.72 -0.59
C PHE A 143 2.28 7.80 -2.07
N SER A 144 2.86 6.72 -2.58
CA SER A 144 3.35 6.64 -3.96
C SER A 144 2.26 6.72 -5.01
N ASP A 145 1.04 6.36 -4.65
CA ASP A 145 -0.16 6.37 -5.50
C ASP A 145 -0.87 7.73 -5.53
N GLY A 146 -0.25 8.77 -4.94
CA GLY A 146 -0.79 10.13 -4.88
C GLY A 146 -1.74 10.36 -3.71
N ARG A 147 -2.07 9.35 -2.91
CA ARG A 147 -2.92 9.53 -1.73
C ARG A 147 -2.19 10.29 -0.63
N THR A 148 -2.95 11.02 0.16
CA THR A 148 -2.47 11.64 1.39
C THR A 148 -3.35 11.25 2.57
N LEU A 149 -2.74 10.97 3.72
CA LEU A 149 -3.44 10.69 4.97
C LEU A 149 -3.03 11.69 6.04
N LYS A 150 -4.01 12.39 6.61
CA LYS A 150 -3.78 13.28 7.76
C LYS A 150 -3.97 12.48 9.05
N VAL A 151 -2.99 12.54 9.94
CA VAL A 151 -3.04 11.87 11.24
C VAL A 151 -2.59 12.83 12.33
N SER A 152 -3.08 12.62 13.55
CA SER A 152 -2.61 13.35 14.73
C SER A 152 -1.83 12.40 15.62
N ALA A 153 -0.60 12.75 15.96
CA ALA A 153 0.28 11.97 16.82
C ALA A 153 0.46 12.66 18.16
N THR A 154 0.23 11.91 19.25
CA THR A 154 0.33 12.45 20.61
C THR A 154 1.77 12.39 21.10
N VAL A 155 2.26 13.49 21.65
CA VAL A 155 3.58 13.56 22.28
C VAL A 155 3.55 12.78 23.58
N TYR A 156 4.46 11.84 23.74
CA TYR A 156 4.60 11.06 24.96
C TYR A 156 6.03 11.16 25.48
N LYS A 157 6.18 11.06 26.80
CA LYS A 157 7.47 10.87 27.44
C LYS A 157 7.69 9.35 27.57
N PRO A 158 8.82 8.81 27.08
CA PRO A 158 9.19 7.40 27.26
C PRO A 158 9.22 6.97 28.72
#